data_AF-A0A8J7R5F8-F1
#
_entry.id   AF-A0A8J7R5F8-F1
#
_cell.length_a   1.000
_cell.length_b   1.000
_cell.length_c   1.000
_cell.angle_alpha   90.00
_cell.angle_beta   90.00
_cell.angle_gamma   90.00
#
_symmetry.space_group_name_H-M   'P 1'
#
loop_
_entity.id
_entity.type
_entity.pdbx_description
1 polymer ?
#
loop_
_entity_poly.entity_id
_entity_poly.type
_entity_poly.pdbx_seq_one_letter_code
_entity_poly.pdbx_strand_id
1 'polypeptide(L)'
;MSQKSLMTETERHSTHDLIEFFQSRVDGIHSSTRQSYHKALATFETFLTNRSVDPTHISDNLLDDWLVDMCLRGMTFKTASHYFDIMASMYNAATNEGLFADSSLFKHLKEKIKSLPPTSWAVAVTDADFKRMENVTRTAPYQTGDTAIATDMLLFSLLNGAMNIYAVARLRCDAPPKYNAESTDIIRRNIAIKRRYVFNLHQSMQTPRQLDRNVNEQMLSLLHLRNLPIFGTINDTIETYWAYAALSCGYTGGDITAALGHAPKGIPVLSLCRKTDLSQQSCDDIREAVSRLFVANPMRWYAMRLRPAVKFDDLHARFQYLKDELQQPEMFYPCDEIVRRTGKKIISERRPVIADVVFFHCRVTDIFPMFCKIGDLAWCYTTGATTGTAYASIPENDFRNFQLAIGQFTPQFEVAPIGGFTPKEGDRIVVVGGMIPGQTGDIAKIESDHSENIIYRIKFGTQNGFKWDFGVDARITRAGTTS
;
A
#
# COMPACT_ATOMS: atom_id res chain seq x y z
N MET A 1 -61.43 -1.36 -25.33
CA MET A 1 -61.29 -1.21 -23.87
C MET A 1 -60.97 -2.57 -23.25
N SER A 2 -59.99 -2.79 -22.38
CA SER A 2 -58.69 -2.18 -22.15
C SER A 2 -57.88 -3.24 -21.39
N GLN A 3 -57.18 -4.14 -22.09
CA GLN A 3 -56.21 -5.06 -21.46
C GLN A 3 -54.88 -4.31 -21.35
N LYS A 4 -54.86 -3.39 -20.39
CA LYS A 4 -53.72 -2.57 -20.01
C LYS A 4 -53.67 -2.61 -18.49
N SER A 5 -53.23 -3.73 -17.93
CA SER A 5 -52.81 -3.81 -16.53
C SER A 5 -52.13 -5.14 -16.27
N LEU A 6 -51.01 -5.08 -15.54
CA LEU A 6 -50.07 -6.15 -15.17
C LEU A 6 -48.88 -6.37 -16.14
N MET A 7 -48.16 -5.29 -16.44
CA MET A 7 -46.69 -5.32 -16.52
C MET A 7 -46.16 -4.41 -15.41
N THR A 8 -45.92 -4.98 -14.23
CA THR A 8 -45.21 -4.30 -13.14
C THR A 8 -44.44 -5.34 -12.35
N GLU A 9 -43.31 -5.76 -12.91
CA GLU A 9 -42.11 -6.13 -12.17
C GLU A 9 -40.95 -6.05 -13.17
N THR A 10 -40.24 -4.92 -13.15
CA THR A 10 -38.99 -4.77 -13.88
C THR A 10 -38.02 -5.80 -13.31
N GLU A 11 -37.83 -6.93 -14.00
CA GLU A 11 -36.76 -7.88 -13.70
C GLU A 11 -35.45 -7.07 -13.67
N ARG A 12 -34.92 -6.86 -12.46
CA ARG A 12 -33.61 -6.25 -12.26
C ARG A 12 -32.58 -7.28 -12.71
N HIS A 13 -32.18 -7.20 -13.96
CA HIS A 13 -31.09 -7.99 -14.51
C HIS A 13 -29.81 -7.61 -13.75
N SER A 14 -29.12 -8.61 -13.21
CA SER A 14 -27.89 -8.42 -12.45
C SER A 14 -26.72 -8.19 -13.41
N THR A 15 -25.62 -7.60 -12.95
CA THR A 15 -24.44 -7.40 -13.81
C THR A 15 -23.69 -8.67 -14.12
N HIS A 16 -23.94 -9.73 -13.36
CA HIS A 16 -23.48 -11.04 -13.75
C HIS A 16 -24.04 -11.38 -15.13
N ASP A 17 -25.33 -11.09 -15.36
CA ASP A 17 -26.01 -11.31 -16.64
C ASP A 17 -25.41 -10.44 -17.76
N LEU A 18 -24.98 -9.21 -17.45
CA LEU A 18 -24.31 -8.32 -18.42
C LEU A 18 -22.89 -8.78 -18.76
N ILE A 19 -22.11 -9.19 -17.77
CA ILE A 19 -20.75 -9.71 -18.00
C ILE A 19 -20.83 -11.05 -18.74
N GLU A 20 -21.73 -11.96 -18.34
CA GLU A 20 -21.97 -13.22 -19.05
C GLU A 20 -22.45 -12.97 -20.49
N PHE A 21 -23.34 -12.00 -20.71
CA PHE A 21 -23.76 -11.59 -22.04
C PHE A 21 -22.57 -11.09 -22.88
N PHE A 22 -21.70 -10.25 -22.30
CA PHE A 22 -20.49 -9.78 -22.99
C PHE A 22 -19.55 -10.93 -23.29
N GLN A 23 -19.28 -11.82 -22.35
CA GLN A 23 -18.44 -13.00 -22.54
C GLN A 23 -18.97 -13.90 -23.67
N SER A 24 -20.26 -14.22 -23.65
CA SER A 24 -20.96 -14.98 -24.71
C SER A 24 -20.83 -14.30 -26.08
N ARG A 25 -20.96 -12.97 -26.12
CA ARG A 25 -20.77 -12.17 -27.35
C ARG A 25 -19.34 -12.26 -27.85
N VAL A 26 -18.34 -12.13 -26.97
CA VAL A 26 -16.92 -12.21 -27.34
C VAL A 26 -16.60 -13.57 -27.94
N ASP A 27 -17.11 -14.66 -27.35
CA ASP A 27 -16.90 -16.02 -27.84
C ASP A 27 -17.49 -16.25 -29.23
N GLY A 28 -18.62 -15.62 -29.53
CA GLY A 28 -19.30 -15.67 -30.83
C GLY A 28 -18.64 -14.85 -31.96
N ILE A 29 -17.67 -13.97 -31.66
CA ILE A 29 -17.02 -13.09 -32.66
C ILE A 29 -15.92 -13.84 -33.43
N HIS A 30 -15.73 -13.48 -34.71
CA HIS A 30 -14.67 -14.01 -35.58
C HIS A 30 -13.26 -13.82 -34.99
N SER A 31 -12.37 -14.79 -35.22
CA SER A 31 -11.07 -14.92 -34.53
C SER A 31 -10.16 -13.70 -34.62
N SER A 32 -10.20 -12.97 -35.75
CA SER A 32 -9.38 -11.78 -36.01
C SER A 32 -9.66 -10.60 -35.07
N THR A 33 -10.88 -10.48 -34.52
CA THR A 33 -11.30 -9.33 -33.70
C THR A 33 -11.51 -9.71 -32.23
N ARG A 34 -11.67 -11.02 -31.96
CA ARG A 34 -11.94 -11.59 -30.63
C ARG A 34 -10.93 -11.18 -29.57
N GLN A 35 -9.64 -11.09 -29.93
CA GLN A 35 -8.58 -10.76 -28.97
C GLN A 35 -8.73 -9.34 -28.38
N SER A 36 -9.08 -8.34 -29.19
CA SER A 36 -9.29 -6.97 -28.71
C SER A 36 -10.52 -6.87 -27.82
N TYR A 37 -11.58 -7.62 -28.15
CA TYR A 37 -12.80 -7.70 -27.35
C TYR A 37 -12.54 -8.32 -25.97
N HIS A 38 -11.83 -9.45 -25.93
CA HIS A 38 -11.41 -10.06 -24.67
C HIS A 38 -10.58 -9.11 -23.80
N LYS A 39 -9.63 -8.39 -24.39
CA LYS A 39 -8.81 -7.44 -23.63
C LYS A 39 -9.64 -6.29 -23.05
N ALA A 40 -10.53 -5.71 -23.84
CA ALA A 40 -11.42 -4.63 -23.39
C ALA A 40 -12.31 -5.10 -22.22
N LEU A 41 -12.92 -6.28 -22.35
CA LEU A 41 -13.76 -6.87 -21.32
C LEU A 41 -12.95 -7.17 -20.04
N ALA A 42 -11.80 -7.83 -20.17
CA ALA A 42 -10.94 -8.14 -19.03
C ALA A 42 -10.47 -6.88 -18.28
N THR A 43 -10.17 -5.79 -19.00
CA THR A 43 -9.83 -4.51 -18.36
C THR A 43 -11.00 -3.90 -17.61
N PHE A 44 -12.22 -4.04 -18.11
CA PHE A 44 -13.42 -3.57 -17.43
C PHE A 44 -13.76 -4.42 -16.20
N GLU A 45 -13.70 -5.75 -16.31
CA GLU A 45 -13.89 -6.68 -15.20
C GLU A 45 -12.88 -6.42 -14.07
N THR A 46 -11.59 -6.29 -14.41
CA THR A 46 -10.54 -6.00 -13.42
C THR A 46 -10.82 -4.69 -12.68
N PHE A 47 -11.32 -3.68 -13.39
CA PHE A 47 -11.70 -2.40 -12.78
C PHE A 47 -12.87 -2.56 -11.80
N LEU A 48 -13.93 -3.29 -12.18
CA LEU A 48 -15.08 -3.55 -11.32
C LEU A 48 -14.70 -4.34 -10.06
N THR A 49 -13.90 -5.39 -10.22
CA THR A 49 -13.42 -6.21 -9.09
C THR A 49 -12.61 -5.38 -8.10
N ASN A 50 -11.73 -4.51 -8.59
CA ASN A 50 -10.85 -3.71 -7.72
C ASN A 50 -11.61 -2.66 -6.90
N ARG A 51 -12.79 -2.22 -7.33
CA ARG A 51 -13.56 -1.16 -6.65
C ARG A 51 -14.73 -1.68 -5.81
N SER A 52 -14.95 -2.99 -5.76
CA SER A 52 -16.10 -3.60 -5.06
C SER A 52 -17.44 -2.94 -5.41
N VAL A 53 -17.56 -2.41 -6.64
CA VAL A 53 -18.76 -1.72 -7.10
C VAL A 53 -19.81 -2.79 -7.36
N ASP A 54 -20.99 -2.65 -6.75
CA ASP A 54 -22.14 -3.44 -7.14
C ASP A 54 -22.42 -3.13 -8.62
N PRO A 55 -22.17 -4.09 -9.54
CA PRO A 55 -22.05 -3.71 -10.92
C PRO A 55 -23.45 -3.43 -11.54
N THR A 56 -24.53 -3.56 -10.74
CA THR A 56 -25.95 -3.56 -11.13
C THR A 56 -26.42 -2.26 -11.78
N HIS A 57 -25.58 -1.22 -11.80
CA HIS A 57 -25.89 0.05 -12.44
C HIS A 57 -24.66 0.66 -13.12
N ILE A 58 -24.43 0.34 -14.39
CA ILE A 58 -23.49 1.10 -15.22
C ILE A 58 -23.99 2.56 -15.27
N SER A 59 -23.16 3.48 -14.79
CA SER A 59 -23.44 4.90 -14.76
C SER A 59 -22.35 5.68 -15.49
N ASP A 60 -22.64 6.92 -15.87
CA ASP A 60 -21.64 7.79 -16.47
C ASP A 60 -20.41 8.01 -15.57
N ASN A 61 -20.61 8.11 -14.24
CA ASN A 61 -19.51 8.27 -13.28
C ASN A 61 -18.60 7.04 -13.26
N LEU A 62 -19.18 5.84 -13.35
CA LEU A 62 -18.42 4.59 -13.43
C LEU A 62 -17.55 4.53 -14.69
N LEU A 63 -18.09 5.00 -15.82
CA LEU A 63 -17.37 5.05 -17.09
C LEU A 63 -16.28 6.12 -17.10
N ASP A 64 -16.53 7.29 -16.51
CA ASP A 64 -15.52 8.33 -16.30
C ASP A 64 -14.33 7.76 -15.51
N ASP A 65 -14.60 7.06 -14.41
CA ASP A 65 -13.58 6.43 -13.57
C ASP A 65 -12.81 5.30 -14.27
N TRP A 66 -13.48 4.52 -15.11
CA TRP A 66 -12.83 3.46 -15.87
C TRP A 66 -11.83 4.03 -16.89
N LEU A 67 -12.16 5.15 -17.55
CA LEU A 67 -11.21 5.86 -18.42
C LEU A 67 -9.98 6.33 -17.65
N VAL A 68 -10.18 6.87 -16.45
CA VAL A 68 -9.08 7.29 -15.57
C VAL A 68 -8.21 6.09 -15.17
N ASP A 69 -8.80 4.96 -14.77
CA ASP A 69 -8.07 3.72 -14.43
C ASP A 69 -7.23 3.23 -15.63
N MET A 70 -7.79 3.20 -16.85
CA MET A 70 -7.02 2.85 -18.04
C MET A 70 -5.84 3.80 -18.28
N CYS A 71 -6.03 5.11 -18.07
CA CYS A 71 -4.98 6.11 -18.19
C CYS A 71 -3.86 5.90 -17.15
N LEU A 72 -4.23 5.66 -15.88
CA LEU A 72 -3.28 5.40 -14.79
C LEU A 72 -2.48 4.10 -15.00
N ARG A 73 -3.06 3.09 -15.65
CA ARG A 73 -2.36 1.86 -16.07
C ARG A 73 -1.44 2.06 -17.28
N GLY A 74 -1.28 3.30 -17.77
CA GLY A 74 -0.41 3.64 -18.88
C GLY A 74 -0.99 3.31 -20.26
N MET A 75 -2.30 3.08 -20.38
CA MET A 75 -2.91 2.88 -21.69
C MET A 75 -2.95 4.18 -22.48
N THR A 76 -2.55 4.10 -23.75
CA THR A 76 -2.64 5.25 -24.66
C THR A 76 -4.09 5.66 -24.88
N PHE A 77 -4.31 6.93 -25.20
CA PHE A 77 -5.63 7.46 -25.56
C PHE A 77 -6.31 6.63 -26.65
N LYS A 78 -5.53 6.21 -27.66
CA LYS A 78 -6.03 5.40 -28.78
C LYS A 78 -6.51 4.03 -28.32
N THR A 79 -5.75 3.36 -27.45
CA THR A 79 -6.12 2.06 -26.89
C THR A 79 -7.35 2.16 -26.00
N ALA A 80 -7.38 3.13 -25.08
CA ALA A 80 -8.51 3.35 -24.19
C ALA A 80 -9.79 3.71 -24.96
N SER A 81 -9.70 4.60 -25.95
CA SER A 81 -10.83 4.93 -26.84
C SER A 81 -11.33 3.71 -27.61
N HIS A 82 -10.42 2.85 -28.09
CA HIS A 82 -10.78 1.62 -28.77
C HIS A 82 -11.52 0.64 -27.85
N TYR A 83 -11.03 0.45 -26.62
CA TYR A 83 -11.70 -0.42 -25.63
C TYR A 83 -13.05 0.16 -25.20
N PHE A 84 -13.13 1.47 -25.04
CA PHE A 84 -14.39 2.16 -24.78
C PHE A 84 -15.41 1.94 -25.90
N ASP A 85 -14.99 2.05 -27.16
CA ASP A 85 -15.84 1.80 -28.33
C ASP A 85 -16.31 0.34 -28.43
N ILE A 86 -15.45 -0.61 -28.06
CA ILE A 86 -15.83 -2.02 -27.97
C ILE A 86 -16.92 -2.21 -26.92
N MET A 87 -16.72 -1.70 -25.70
CA MET A 87 -17.72 -1.83 -24.63
C MET A 87 -19.03 -1.14 -25.00
N ALA A 88 -18.96 0.06 -25.59
CA ALA A 88 -20.14 0.76 -26.12
C ALA A 88 -20.91 -0.07 -27.15
N SER A 89 -20.20 -0.76 -28.05
CA SER A 89 -20.83 -1.62 -29.07
C SER A 89 -21.55 -2.82 -28.46
N MET A 90 -20.95 -3.46 -27.45
CA MET A 90 -21.56 -4.60 -26.76
C MET A 90 -22.75 -4.16 -25.91
N TYR A 91 -22.65 -3.02 -25.24
CA TYR A 91 -23.73 -2.44 -24.46
C TYR A 91 -24.94 -2.08 -25.35
N ASN A 92 -24.69 -1.42 -26.49
CA ASN A 92 -25.76 -1.11 -27.46
C ASN A 92 -26.42 -2.37 -28.04
N ALA A 93 -25.66 -3.44 -28.25
CA ALA A 93 -26.23 -4.73 -28.67
C ALA A 93 -27.16 -5.29 -27.59
N ALA A 94 -26.76 -5.24 -26.32
CA ALA A 94 -27.60 -5.65 -25.20
C ALA A 94 -28.89 -4.82 -25.10
N THR A 95 -28.80 -3.49 -25.28
CA THR A 95 -29.97 -2.59 -25.34
C THR A 95 -30.92 -2.97 -26.48
N ASN A 96 -30.39 -3.27 -27.68
CA ASN A 96 -31.21 -3.69 -28.82
C ASN A 96 -31.90 -5.04 -28.61
N GLU A 97 -31.32 -5.91 -27.79
CA GLU A 97 -31.90 -7.19 -27.38
C GLU A 97 -32.88 -7.04 -26.19
N GLY A 98 -33.15 -5.80 -25.75
CA GLY A 98 -34.12 -5.48 -24.72
C GLY A 98 -33.64 -5.71 -23.28
N LEU A 99 -32.36 -6.03 -23.09
CA LEU A 99 -31.78 -6.28 -21.76
C LEU A 99 -31.61 -4.97 -20.95
N PHE A 100 -31.53 -3.82 -21.62
CA PHE A 100 -31.35 -2.50 -20.99
C PHE A 100 -32.21 -1.42 -21.66
N ALA A 101 -32.55 -0.37 -20.88
CA ALA A 101 -33.50 0.65 -21.30
C ALA A 101 -32.88 1.84 -22.07
N ASP A 102 -31.58 2.13 -21.90
CA ASP A 102 -30.98 3.36 -22.42
C ASP A 102 -29.60 3.12 -23.06
N SER A 103 -29.39 3.58 -24.30
CA SER A 103 -28.11 3.54 -25.02
C SER A 103 -27.32 4.85 -24.96
N SER A 104 -27.86 5.89 -24.31
CA SER A 104 -27.33 7.25 -24.34
C SER A 104 -26.06 7.46 -23.49
N LEU A 105 -25.82 6.60 -22.49
CA LEU A 105 -24.69 6.67 -21.54
C LEU A 105 -23.33 6.81 -22.26
N PHE A 106 -23.02 5.87 -23.16
CA PHE A 106 -21.74 5.86 -23.88
C PHE A 106 -21.63 7.01 -24.90
N LYS A 107 -22.75 7.54 -25.39
CA LYS A 107 -22.76 8.59 -26.40
C LYS A 107 -22.27 9.92 -25.82
N HIS A 108 -22.77 10.33 -24.65
CA HIS A 108 -22.36 11.57 -24.00
C HIS A 108 -20.87 11.57 -23.66
N LEU A 109 -20.38 10.46 -23.12
CA LEU A 109 -18.96 10.30 -22.77
C LEU A 109 -18.07 10.36 -24.01
N LYS A 110 -18.49 9.73 -25.12
CA LYS A 110 -17.74 9.73 -26.38
C LYS A 110 -17.62 11.14 -26.96
N GLU A 111 -18.66 11.96 -26.85
CA GLU A 111 -18.62 13.37 -27.25
C GLU A 111 -17.66 14.17 -26.36
N LYS A 112 -17.66 13.90 -25.05
CA LYS A 112 -16.71 14.50 -24.09
C LYS A 112 -15.26 14.11 -24.36
N ILE A 113 -14.99 12.84 -24.66
CA ILE A 113 -13.66 12.35 -25.02
C ILE A 113 -13.15 13.05 -26.29
N LYS A 114 -14.00 13.21 -27.30
CA LYS A 114 -13.65 13.84 -28.58
C LYS A 114 -13.34 15.33 -28.47
N SER A 115 -13.93 16.03 -27.50
CA SER A 115 -13.71 17.45 -27.29
C SER A 115 -12.45 17.76 -26.48
N LEU A 116 -11.81 16.75 -25.89
CA LEU A 116 -10.58 16.94 -25.12
C LEU A 116 -9.32 16.97 -25.99
N PRO A 117 -8.36 17.84 -25.66
CA PRO A 117 -7.05 17.79 -26.30
C PRO A 117 -6.32 16.49 -25.90
N PRO A 118 -5.46 15.92 -26.77
CA PRO A 118 -4.68 14.73 -26.44
C PRO A 118 -3.81 14.86 -25.17
N THR A 119 -3.41 16.09 -24.84
CA THR A 119 -2.66 16.41 -23.61
C THR A 119 -3.45 16.16 -22.34
N SER A 120 -4.79 16.08 -22.41
CA SER A 120 -5.63 15.66 -21.29
C SER A 120 -5.48 14.17 -20.95
N TRP A 121 -4.90 13.37 -21.84
CA TRP A 121 -4.65 11.94 -21.63
C TRP A 121 -3.21 11.66 -21.17
N ALA A 122 -2.71 12.47 -20.23
CA ALA A 122 -1.39 12.29 -19.64
C ALA A 122 -1.53 12.18 -18.13
N VAL A 123 -0.75 11.30 -17.51
CA VAL A 123 -0.50 11.29 -16.08
C VAL A 123 0.98 11.60 -15.91
N ALA A 124 1.27 12.81 -15.45
CA ALA A 124 2.64 13.31 -15.41
C ALA A 124 3.41 12.82 -14.17
N VAL A 125 2.67 12.47 -13.11
CA VAL A 125 3.22 11.88 -11.89
C VAL A 125 3.36 10.37 -12.04
N THR A 126 4.54 9.84 -11.71
CA THR A 126 4.79 8.39 -11.71
C THR A 126 4.78 7.81 -10.28
N ASP A 127 4.67 6.50 -10.15
CA ASP A 127 4.84 5.82 -8.85
C ASP A 127 6.18 6.14 -8.20
N ALA A 128 7.25 6.26 -8.98
CA ALA A 128 8.57 6.61 -8.48
C ALA A 128 8.59 8.03 -7.90
N ASP A 129 7.93 8.99 -8.57
CA ASP A 129 7.75 10.35 -8.05
C ASP A 129 6.95 10.36 -6.75
N PHE A 130 5.86 9.59 -6.71
CA PHE A 130 5.01 9.48 -5.53
C PHE A 130 5.77 8.88 -4.34
N LYS A 131 6.58 7.83 -4.55
CA LYS A 131 7.44 7.26 -3.50
C LYS A 131 8.51 8.22 -3.01
N ARG A 132 9.06 9.08 -3.88
CA ARG A 132 9.96 10.15 -3.45
C ARG A 132 9.23 11.14 -2.53
N MET A 133 8.01 11.55 -2.89
CA MET A 133 7.18 12.44 -2.07
C MET A 133 6.88 11.81 -0.69
N GLU A 134 6.42 10.55 -0.66
CA GLU A 134 6.19 9.82 0.60
C GLU A 134 7.45 9.79 1.48
N ASN A 135 8.63 9.59 0.90
CA ASN A 135 9.87 9.56 1.67
C ASN A 135 10.21 10.95 2.27
N VAL A 136 9.99 12.01 1.51
CA VAL A 136 10.17 13.40 2.00
C VAL A 136 9.26 13.68 3.19
N THR A 137 7.98 13.28 3.11
CA THR A 137 7.02 13.50 4.20
C THR A 137 7.27 12.61 5.41
N ARG A 138 7.59 11.33 5.22
CA ARG A 138 7.85 10.39 6.33
C ARG A 138 9.12 10.73 7.10
N THR A 139 10.09 11.38 6.46
CA THR A 139 11.32 11.84 7.13
C THR A 139 11.15 13.18 7.83
N ALA A 140 10.04 13.90 7.63
CA ALA A 140 9.84 15.27 8.15
C ALA A 140 10.16 15.43 9.65
N PRO A 141 9.74 14.53 10.56
CA PRO A 141 10.03 14.67 11.99
C PRO A 141 11.53 14.63 12.34
N TYR A 142 12.36 14.07 11.46
CA TYR A 142 13.80 13.88 11.68
C TYR A 142 14.65 14.91 10.91
N GLN A 143 14.04 15.72 10.04
CA GLN A 143 14.78 16.71 9.28
C GLN A 143 15.17 17.91 10.16
N THR A 144 16.40 18.38 9.97
CA THR A 144 16.94 19.58 10.62
C THR A 144 17.52 20.52 9.58
N GLY A 145 17.71 21.78 9.95
CA GLY A 145 18.26 22.81 9.06
C GLY A 145 17.24 23.41 8.09
N ASP A 146 17.75 23.96 6.99
CA ASP A 146 17.04 24.92 6.14
C ASP A 146 15.80 24.35 5.43
N THR A 147 15.76 23.03 5.16
CA THR A 147 14.63 22.39 4.47
C THR A 147 13.56 21.83 5.41
N ALA A 148 13.80 21.82 6.72
CA ALA A 148 12.89 21.23 7.69
C ALA A 148 11.54 21.97 7.73
N ILE A 149 11.58 23.30 7.76
CA ILE A 149 10.37 24.15 7.76
C ILE A 149 9.56 23.95 6.48
N ALA A 150 10.22 23.94 5.31
CA ALA A 150 9.55 23.72 4.03
C ALA A 150 8.89 22.33 3.95
N THR A 151 9.57 21.31 4.48
CA THR A 151 9.03 19.93 4.52
C THR A 151 7.82 19.84 5.45
N ASP A 152 7.88 20.49 6.62
CA ASP A 152 6.76 20.54 7.55
C ASP A 152 5.56 21.29 6.97
N MET A 153 5.78 22.39 6.25
CA MET A 153 4.72 23.10 5.55
C MET A 153 4.09 22.26 4.44
N LEU A 154 4.91 21.56 3.65
CA LEU A 154 4.46 20.63 2.61
C LEU A 154 3.61 19.50 3.20
N LEU A 155 4.11 18.85 4.25
CA LEU A 155 3.39 17.79 4.95
C LEU A 155 2.06 18.33 5.51
N PHE A 156 2.10 19.47 6.21
CA PHE A 156 0.89 20.09 6.75
C PHE A 156 -0.16 20.37 5.66
N SER A 157 0.27 20.87 4.51
CA SER A 157 -0.60 21.10 3.35
C SER A 157 -1.27 19.81 2.88
N LEU A 158 -0.50 18.73 2.70
CA LEU A 158 -0.99 17.42 2.26
C LEU A 158 -1.98 16.80 3.26
N LEU A 159 -1.70 16.90 4.57
CA LEU A 159 -2.60 16.38 5.62
C LEU A 159 -3.94 17.10 5.69
N ASN A 160 -4.00 18.34 5.19
CA ASN A 160 -5.17 19.20 5.26
C ASN A 160 -5.83 19.40 3.87
N GLY A 161 -5.78 18.37 3.02
CA GLY A 161 -6.50 18.37 1.75
C GLY A 161 -5.85 19.24 0.67
N ALA A 162 -4.52 19.21 0.56
CA ALA A 162 -3.75 20.11 -0.29
C ALA A 162 -4.00 21.60 0.02
N MET A 163 -4.07 21.93 1.32
CA MET A 163 -4.29 23.31 1.78
C MET A 163 -3.25 24.24 1.15
N ASN A 164 -3.69 25.35 0.54
CA ASN A 164 -2.80 26.29 -0.14
C ASN A 164 -1.57 26.64 0.70
N ILE A 165 -0.38 26.45 0.15
CA ILE A 165 0.89 26.56 0.90
C ILE A 165 1.12 27.95 1.47
N TYR A 166 0.60 28.98 0.79
CA TYR A 166 0.68 30.37 1.24
C TYR A 166 -0.25 30.62 2.44
N ALA A 167 -1.37 29.90 2.54
CA ALA A 167 -2.23 29.92 3.73
C ALA A 167 -1.55 29.19 4.90
N VAL A 168 -0.89 28.05 4.63
CA VAL A 168 -0.09 27.31 5.62
C VAL A 168 1.02 28.20 6.21
N ALA A 169 1.74 28.95 5.37
CA ALA A 169 2.78 29.90 5.79
C ALA A 169 2.29 31.00 6.76
N ARG A 170 0.98 31.26 6.79
CA ARG A 170 0.33 32.32 7.57
C ARG A 170 -0.42 31.78 8.79
N LEU A 171 -0.33 30.49 9.10
CA LEU A 171 -0.94 29.92 10.31
C LEU A 171 -0.41 30.61 11.56
N ARG A 172 -1.32 30.94 12.48
CA ARG A 172 -1.02 31.66 13.72
C ARG A 172 -1.11 30.74 14.93
N CYS A 173 -0.30 31.04 15.94
CA CYS A 173 -0.27 30.28 17.19
C CYS A 173 -1.50 30.50 18.08
N ASP A 174 -2.22 31.62 17.89
CA ASP A 174 -3.30 32.08 18.78
C ASP A 174 -4.70 31.60 18.37
N ALA A 175 -4.85 30.95 17.22
CA ALA A 175 -6.13 30.42 16.75
C ALA A 175 -5.97 29.21 15.81
N PRO A 176 -5.31 28.10 16.22
CA PRO A 176 -5.30 26.91 15.40
C PRO A 176 -6.72 26.30 15.36
N PRO A 177 -7.28 26.00 14.17
CA PRO A 177 -8.36 25.04 14.03
C PRO A 177 -8.08 23.75 14.81
N LYS A 178 -9.12 23.00 15.17
CA LYS A 178 -8.92 21.62 15.65
C LYS A 178 -8.38 20.79 14.48
N TYR A 179 -7.07 20.58 14.48
CA TYR A 179 -6.39 19.71 13.53
C TYR A 179 -6.24 18.28 14.10
N ASN A 180 -5.94 17.32 13.23
CA ASN A 180 -5.62 15.96 13.65
C ASN A 180 -4.29 15.91 14.44
N ALA A 181 -4.00 14.75 15.05
CA ALA A 181 -2.81 14.56 15.90
C ALA A 181 -1.51 14.91 15.15
N GLU A 182 -1.36 14.42 13.91
CA GLU A 182 -0.16 14.63 13.09
C GLU A 182 0.09 16.10 12.76
N SER A 183 -0.96 16.82 12.33
CA SER A 183 -0.89 18.25 12.08
C SER A 183 -0.61 19.04 13.36
N THR A 184 -1.16 18.58 14.49
CA THR A 184 -0.90 19.17 15.80
C THR A 184 0.56 19.00 16.21
N ASP A 185 1.17 17.85 15.91
CA ASP A 185 2.58 17.59 16.22
C ASP A 185 3.52 18.40 15.32
N ILE A 186 3.16 18.64 14.05
CA ILE A 186 3.84 19.62 13.19
C ILE A 186 3.80 21.02 13.80
N ILE A 187 2.63 21.45 14.26
CA ILE A 187 2.46 22.75 14.92
C ILE A 187 3.34 22.84 16.17
N ARG A 188 3.28 21.83 17.05
CA ARG A 188 4.02 21.80 18.32
C ARG A 188 5.53 21.94 18.14
N ARG A 189 6.13 21.24 17.17
CA ARG A 189 7.59 21.33 16.94
C ARG A 189 8.04 22.64 16.28
N ASN A 190 7.13 23.38 15.66
CA ASN A 190 7.44 24.64 14.99
C ASN A 190 7.13 25.89 15.84
N ILE A 191 6.22 25.79 16.83
CA ILE A 191 5.90 26.90 17.74
C ILE A 191 7.10 27.32 18.58
N ALA A 192 7.22 28.62 18.85
CA ALA A 192 8.07 29.14 19.91
C ALA A 192 7.33 30.22 20.73
N ILE A 193 7.70 30.33 22.00
CA ILE A 193 7.00 31.11 23.05
C ILE A 193 6.66 32.56 22.65
N LYS A 194 7.46 33.21 21.79
CA LYS A 194 7.30 34.62 21.40
C LYS A 194 6.86 34.83 19.94
N ARG A 195 6.54 33.78 19.19
CA ARG A 195 6.18 33.89 17.76
C ARG A 195 4.66 33.94 17.57
N ARG A 196 4.23 34.86 16.70
CA ARG A 196 2.83 35.00 16.27
C ARG A 196 2.41 33.92 15.27
N TYR A 197 3.35 33.47 14.44
CA TYR A 197 3.13 32.48 13.37
C TYR A 197 3.76 31.14 13.73
N VAL A 198 3.17 30.05 13.25
CA VAL A 198 3.62 28.68 13.50
C VAL A 198 5.00 28.45 12.86
N PHE A 199 5.13 28.67 11.56
CA PHE A 199 6.38 28.48 10.83
C PHE A 199 7.27 29.72 10.92
N ASN A 200 8.57 29.57 11.15
CA ASN A 200 9.48 30.71 11.22
C ASN A 200 9.97 31.14 9.84
N LEU A 201 9.21 32.01 9.16
CA LEU A 201 9.55 32.55 7.85
C LEU A 201 9.90 34.04 7.90
N HIS A 202 10.15 34.57 9.10
CA HIS A 202 10.35 36.00 9.35
C HIS A 202 9.20 36.87 8.83
N GLN A 203 7.95 36.38 8.93
CA GLN A 203 6.76 37.01 8.35
C GLN A 203 6.57 38.47 8.80
N SER A 204 6.90 38.80 10.05
CA SER A 204 6.78 40.16 10.58
C SER A 204 7.69 41.19 9.89
N MET A 205 8.72 40.74 9.18
CA MET A 205 9.68 41.59 8.45
C MET A 205 9.41 41.62 6.94
N GLN A 206 8.39 40.90 6.46
CA GLN A 206 8.11 40.72 5.04
C GLN A 206 6.73 41.25 4.68
N THR A 207 6.64 41.92 3.53
CA THR A 207 5.34 42.19 2.90
C THR A 207 4.69 40.88 2.44
N PRO A 208 3.35 40.80 2.27
CA PRO A 208 2.69 39.58 1.81
C PRO A 208 3.28 38.99 0.52
N ARG A 209 3.64 39.84 -0.46
CA ARG A 209 4.27 39.41 -1.72
C ARG A 209 5.68 38.87 -1.53
N GLN A 210 6.47 39.46 -0.63
CA GLN A 210 7.81 38.96 -0.31
C GLN A 210 7.74 37.60 0.41
N LEU A 211 6.76 37.43 1.31
CA LEU A 211 6.51 36.14 1.96
C LEU A 211 6.13 35.07 0.94
N ASP A 212 5.17 35.34 0.05
CA ASP A 212 4.76 34.38 -0.96
C ASP A 212 5.93 33.99 -1.89
N ARG A 213 6.77 34.95 -2.30
CA ARG A 213 7.98 34.67 -3.08
C ARG A 213 8.97 33.79 -2.31
N ASN A 214 9.24 34.11 -1.04
CA ASN A 214 10.12 33.34 -0.17
C ASN A 214 9.63 31.89 0.00
N VAL A 215 8.34 31.72 0.27
CA VAL A 215 7.71 30.39 0.37
C VAL A 215 7.85 29.62 -0.94
N ASN A 216 7.58 30.27 -2.07
CA ASN A 216 7.71 29.65 -3.38
C ASN A 216 9.17 29.21 -3.67
N GLU A 217 10.16 30.04 -3.37
CA GLU A 217 11.59 29.72 -3.53
C GLU A 217 12.02 28.55 -2.64
N GLN A 218 11.62 28.53 -1.36
CA GLN A 218 11.91 27.43 -0.45
C GLN A 218 11.28 26.12 -0.90
N MET A 219 10.02 26.16 -1.35
CA MET A 219 9.32 24.96 -1.85
C MET A 219 9.93 24.45 -3.15
N LEU A 220 10.26 25.33 -4.11
CA LEU A 220 10.96 24.93 -5.33
C LEU A 220 12.32 24.31 -5.02
N SER A 221 13.08 24.91 -4.09
CA SER A 221 14.37 24.37 -3.65
C SER A 221 14.23 22.98 -3.04
N LEU A 222 13.24 22.77 -2.16
CA LEU A 222 12.93 21.46 -1.59
C LEU A 222 12.58 20.42 -2.67
N LEU A 223 11.69 20.76 -3.60
CA LEU A 223 11.28 19.84 -4.67
C LEU A 223 12.45 19.48 -5.59
N HIS A 224 13.27 20.46 -5.98
CA HIS A 224 14.46 20.23 -6.78
C HIS A 224 15.50 19.38 -6.05
N LEU A 225 15.78 19.67 -4.77
CA LEU A 225 16.71 18.88 -3.94
C LEU A 225 16.29 17.41 -3.84
N ARG A 226 14.98 17.14 -3.91
CA ARG A 226 14.40 15.81 -3.80
C ARG A 226 14.08 15.17 -5.16
N ASN A 227 14.48 15.80 -6.27
CA ASN A 227 14.20 15.36 -7.63
C ASN A 227 12.70 15.08 -7.86
N LEU A 228 11.84 15.97 -7.36
CA LEU A 228 10.40 15.91 -7.55
C LEU A 228 10.00 16.81 -8.74
N PRO A 229 9.22 16.31 -9.70
CA PRO A 229 8.67 17.13 -10.77
C PRO A 229 7.73 18.21 -10.24
N ILE A 230 7.67 19.33 -10.96
CA ILE A 230 6.80 20.47 -10.66
C ILE A 230 5.75 20.58 -11.75
N PHE A 231 4.48 20.66 -11.34
CA PHE A 231 3.33 20.62 -12.24
C PHE A 231 2.64 21.98 -12.30
N GLY A 232 3.24 22.96 -12.96
CA GLY A 232 2.71 24.34 -12.99
C GLY A 232 3.19 25.13 -11.78
N THR A 233 2.32 25.41 -10.81
CA THR A 233 2.68 26.08 -9.55
C THR A 233 2.97 25.07 -8.43
N ILE A 234 3.48 25.55 -7.29
CA ILE A 234 3.66 24.72 -6.10
C ILE A 234 2.33 24.14 -5.61
N ASN A 235 1.24 24.92 -5.60
CA ASN A 235 -0.07 24.41 -5.17
C ASN A 235 -0.59 23.35 -6.15
N ASP A 236 -0.48 23.59 -7.46
CA ASP A 236 -0.85 22.59 -8.48
C ASP A 236 -0.05 21.28 -8.29
N THR A 237 1.21 21.38 -7.87
CA THR A 237 2.08 20.23 -7.60
C THR A 237 1.59 19.47 -6.37
N ILE A 238 1.30 20.17 -5.26
CA ILE A 238 0.78 19.56 -4.03
C ILE A 238 -0.56 18.87 -4.30
N GLU A 239 -1.48 19.54 -4.99
CA GLU A 239 -2.79 18.99 -5.38
C GLU A 239 -2.64 17.75 -6.27
N THR A 240 -1.66 17.74 -7.18
CA THR A 240 -1.35 16.57 -8.00
C THR A 240 -0.93 15.37 -7.15
N TYR A 241 0.00 15.57 -6.21
CA TYR A 241 0.43 14.49 -5.31
C TYR A 241 -0.67 14.03 -4.36
N TRP A 242 -1.51 14.96 -3.88
CA TRP A 242 -2.67 14.64 -3.05
C TRP A 242 -3.71 13.83 -3.82
N ALA A 243 -4.02 14.22 -5.05
CA ALA A 243 -4.92 13.49 -5.93
C ALA A 243 -4.40 12.10 -6.29
N TYR A 244 -3.09 11.97 -6.58
CA TYR A 244 -2.48 10.67 -6.82
C TYR A 244 -2.57 9.75 -5.59
N ALA A 245 -2.37 10.30 -4.39
CA ALA A 245 -2.56 9.58 -3.13
C ALA A 245 -4.01 9.12 -2.97
N ALA A 246 -4.99 9.98 -3.25
CA ALA A 246 -6.41 9.64 -3.16
C ALA A 246 -6.80 8.51 -4.15
N LEU A 247 -6.30 8.58 -5.39
CA LEU A 247 -6.47 7.49 -6.37
C LEU A 247 -5.85 6.18 -5.86
N SER A 248 -4.66 6.26 -5.24
CA SER A 248 -3.97 5.11 -4.66
C SER A 248 -4.72 4.50 -3.46
N CYS A 249 -5.53 5.29 -2.75
CA CYS A 249 -6.46 4.83 -1.72
C CYS A 249 -7.76 4.23 -2.30
N GLY A 250 -7.95 4.26 -3.61
CA GLY A 250 -9.14 3.70 -4.28
C GLY A 250 -10.29 4.69 -4.47
N TYR A 251 -10.12 5.97 -4.16
CA TYR A 251 -11.16 6.98 -4.38
C TYR A 251 -11.39 7.27 -5.87
N THR A 252 -12.59 7.75 -6.19
CA THR A 252 -13.00 8.02 -7.57
C THR A 252 -12.42 9.35 -8.06
N GLY A 253 -12.28 9.51 -9.38
CA GLY A 253 -11.87 10.80 -9.93
C GLY A 253 -12.93 11.90 -9.69
N GLY A 254 -14.20 11.50 -9.59
CA GLY A 254 -15.29 12.40 -9.21
C GLY A 254 -15.16 12.93 -7.78
N ASP A 255 -14.78 12.08 -6.83
CA ASP A 255 -14.56 12.49 -5.43
C ASP A 255 -13.38 13.45 -5.32
N ILE A 256 -12.30 13.18 -6.05
CA ILE A 256 -11.09 14.01 -6.02
C ILE A 256 -11.38 15.40 -6.59
N THR A 257 -12.05 15.46 -7.74
CA THR A 257 -12.41 16.74 -8.38
C THR A 257 -13.47 17.51 -7.60
N ALA A 258 -14.32 16.81 -6.84
CA ALA A 258 -15.23 17.43 -5.88
C ALA A 258 -14.47 18.01 -4.67
N ALA A 259 -13.55 17.24 -4.09
CA ALA A 259 -12.76 17.65 -2.92
C ALA A 259 -11.82 18.83 -3.20
N LEU A 260 -11.16 18.84 -4.36
CA LEU A 260 -10.26 19.93 -4.79
C LEU A 260 -10.99 21.07 -5.52
N GLY A 261 -12.22 20.81 -6.01
CA GLY A 261 -12.99 21.76 -6.79
C GLY A 261 -12.57 21.88 -8.26
N HIS A 262 -11.50 21.22 -8.69
CA HIS A 262 -11.05 21.18 -10.10
C HIS A 262 -10.17 19.95 -10.38
N ALA A 263 -9.80 19.75 -11.65
CA ALA A 263 -8.82 18.75 -12.04
C ALA A 263 -7.38 19.24 -11.77
N PRO A 264 -6.54 18.47 -11.06
CA PRO A 264 -5.12 18.78 -10.88
C PRO A 264 -4.33 18.76 -12.18
N LYS A 265 -3.36 19.67 -12.33
CA LYS A 265 -2.59 19.81 -13.59
C LYS A 265 -1.72 18.61 -13.94
N GLY A 266 -1.23 17.85 -12.97
CA GLY A 266 -0.43 16.65 -13.23
C GLY A 266 -1.27 15.40 -13.55
N ILE A 267 -2.59 15.46 -13.39
CA ILE A 267 -3.53 14.38 -13.73
C ILE A 267 -4.73 14.96 -14.50
N PRO A 268 -4.50 15.58 -15.67
CA PRO A 268 -5.54 16.28 -16.43
C PRO A 268 -6.69 15.36 -16.88
N VAL A 269 -6.48 14.04 -16.95
CA VAL A 269 -7.55 13.08 -17.29
C VAL A 269 -8.73 13.17 -16.33
N LEU A 270 -8.52 13.63 -15.09
CA LEU A 270 -9.59 13.88 -14.12
C LEU A 270 -10.59 14.95 -14.56
N SER A 271 -10.29 15.79 -15.55
CA SER A 271 -11.29 16.71 -16.12
C SER A 271 -12.45 15.96 -16.81
N LEU A 272 -12.28 14.68 -17.12
CA LEU A 272 -13.35 13.81 -17.59
C LEU A 272 -14.35 13.48 -16.50
N CYS A 273 -13.96 13.48 -15.23
CA CYS A 273 -14.84 13.09 -14.15
C CYS A 273 -15.90 14.15 -13.87
N ARG A 274 -17.11 13.68 -13.59
CA ARG A 274 -18.15 14.51 -12.97
C ARG A 274 -17.88 14.58 -11.47
N LYS A 275 -18.08 15.76 -10.90
CA LYS A 275 -17.94 15.97 -9.46
C LYS A 275 -19.03 15.18 -8.73
N THR A 276 -18.64 14.39 -7.75
CA THR A 276 -19.57 13.76 -6.81
C THR A 276 -20.10 14.81 -5.83
N ASP A 277 -21.35 14.67 -5.40
CA ASP A 277 -21.89 15.45 -4.28
C ASP A 277 -21.34 14.89 -2.96
N LEU A 278 -20.19 15.40 -2.53
CA LEU A 278 -19.54 14.97 -1.30
C LEU A 278 -20.09 15.69 -0.07
N SER A 279 -20.41 14.91 0.97
CA SER A 279 -20.63 15.43 2.32
C SER A 279 -19.31 15.89 2.95
N GLN A 280 -19.39 16.74 3.98
CA GLN A 280 -18.20 17.12 4.74
C GLN A 280 -17.49 15.92 5.38
N GLN A 281 -18.24 14.95 5.91
CA GLN A 281 -17.67 13.72 6.47
C GLN A 281 -16.88 12.93 5.43
N SER A 282 -17.45 12.76 4.22
CA SER A 282 -16.76 12.04 3.14
C SER A 282 -15.47 12.74 2.72
N CYS A 283 -15.47 14.07 2.67
CA CYS A 283 -14.25 14.84 2.43
C CYS A 283 -13.20 14.60 3.52
N ASP A 284 -13.61 14.51 4.78
CA ASP A 284 -12.71 14.25 5.91
C ASP A 284 -12.18 12.81 5.89
N ASP A 285 -12.99 11.82 5.49
CA ASP A 285 -12.56 10.43 5.32
C ASP A 285 -11.46 10.30 4.24
N ILE A 286 -11.66 10.98 3.09
CA ILE A 286 -10.64 11.02 2.02
C ILE A 286 -9.34 11.64 2.54
N ARG A 287 -9.44 12.78 3.24
CA ARG A 287 -8.26 13.45 3.83
C ARG A 287 -7.54 12.55 4.82
N GLU A 288 -8.25 11.81 5.66
CA GLU A 288 -7.65 10.90 6.63
C GLU A 288 -6.94 9.71 5.94
N ALA A 289 -7.56 9.10 4.94
CA ALA A 289 -6.96 8.04 4.16
C ALA A 289 -5.69 8.49 3.43
N VAL A 290 -5.74 9.66 2.77
CA VAL A 290 -4.57 10.27 2.10
C VAL A 290 -3.47 10.61 3.11
N SER A 291 -3.85 11.18 4.26
CA SER A 291 -2.91 11.53 5.33
C SER A 291 -2.10 10.33 5.81
N ARG A 292 -2.76 9.17 5.96
CA ARG A 292 -2.09 7.93 6.37
C ARG A 292 -0.98 7.53 5.40
N LEU A 293 -1.12 7.76 4.08
CA LEU A 293 -0.06 7.44 3.13
C LEU A 293 1.22 8.28 3.35
N PHE A 294 1.07 9.56 3.67
CA PHE A 294 2.21 10.47 3.83
C PHE A 294 2.92 10.36 5.19
N VAL A 295 2.22 9.87 6.22
CA VAL A 295 2.74 9.76 7.59
C VAL A 295 3.15 8.34 7.94
N ALA A 296 2.42 7.32 7.47
CA ALA A 296 2.65 5.94 7.90
C ALA A 296 4.06 5.48 7.52
N ASN A 297 4.88 5.23 8.53
CA ASN A 297 6.25 4.78 8.38
C ASN A 297 6.46 3.48 9.18
N PRO A 298 5.77 2.38 8.80
CA PRO A 298 5.81 1.13 9.53
C PRO A 298 7.19 0.47 9.41
N MET A 299 7.54 -0.34 10.42
CA MET A 299 8.65 -1.29 10.29
C MET A 299 8.27 -2.33 9.25
N ARG A 300 9.20 -2.67 8.36
CA ARG A 300 9.05 -3.73 7.36
C ARG A 300 10.35 -4.51 7.23
N TRP A 301 10.24 -5.73 6.72
CA TRP A 301 11.40 -6.54 6.38
C TRP A 301 11.96 -6.09 5.04
N TYR A 302 13.28 -6.00 4.97
CA TYR A 302 14.06 -5.70 3.78
C TYR A 302 15.20 -6.70 3.68
N ALA A 303 15.81 -6.80 2.50
CA ALA A 303 17.01 -7.58 2.29
C ALA A 303 18.18 -6.69 1.90
N MET A 304 19.36 -7.02 2.39
CA MET A 304 20.63 -6.48 1.92
C MET A 304 21.55 -7.61 1.50
N ARG A 305 22.44 -7.32 0.56
CA ARG A 305 23.49 -8.25 0.15
C ARG A 305 24.85 -7.74 0.63
N LEU A 306 25.57 -8.62 1.33
CA LEU A 306 26.96 -8.37 1.75
C LEU A 306 27.86 -8.24 0.51
N ARG A 307 28.85 -7.36 0.61
CA ARG A 307 29.88 -7.22 -0.43
C ARG A 307 30.83 -8.43 -0.41
N PRO A 308 31.54 -8.68 -1.52
CA PRO A 308 32.54 -9.74 -1.57
C PRO A 308 33.53 -9.64 -0.39
N ALA A 309 33.82 -10.79 0.24
CA ALA A 309 34.69 -10.94 1.40
C ALA A 309 34.19 -10.33 2.74
N VAL A 310 33.02 -9.69 2.78
CA VAL A 310 32.42 -9.20 4.03
C VAL A 310 31.63 -10.32 4.69
N LYS A 311 31.86 -10.56 5.98
CA LYS A 311 31.11 -11.52 6.77
C LYS A 311 29.99 -10.83 7.55
N PHE A 312 28.98 -11.61 7.93
CA PHE A 312 27.89 -11.12 8.76
C PHE A 312 28.38 -10.52 10.09
N ASP A 313 29.41 -11.11 10.70
CA ASP A 313 29.98 -10.60 11.96
C ASP A 313 30.61 -9.21 11.80
N ASP A 314 31.19 -8.90 10.63
CA ASP A 314 31.76 -7.57 10.35
C ASP A 314 30.65 -6.50 10.31
N LEU A 315 29.52 -6.84 9.67
CA LEU A 315 28.33 -6.01 9.65
C LEU A 315 27.74 -5.83 11.06
N HIS A 316 27.62 -6.92 11.81
CA HIS A 316 27.10 -6.89 13.18
C HIS A 316 27.97 -6.01 14.09
N ALA A 317 29.29 -6.15 14.02
CA ALA A 317 30.24 -5.32 14.76
C ALA A 317 30.13 -3.84 14.39
N ARG A 318 29.95 -3.51 13.10
CA ARG A 318 29.74 -2.12 12.66
C ARG A 318 28.47 -1.53 13.25
N PHE A 319 27.36 -2.28 13.30
CA PHE A 319 26.14 -1.81 13.95
C PHE A 319 26.29 -1.62 15.46
N GLN A 320 27.01 -2.50 16.14
CA GLN A 320 27.32 -2.33 17.56
C GLN A 320 28.14 -1.05 17.83
N TYR A 321 29.08 -0.73 16.94
CA TYR A 321 29.84 0.51 17.00
C TYR A 321 28.98 1.76 16.75
N LEU A 322 28.02 1.69 15.84
CA LEU A 322 27.14 2.80 15.45
C LEU A 322 25.86 2.93 16.31
N LYS A 323 25.73 2.17 17.40
CA LYS A 323 24.50 2.10 18.22
C LYS A 323 23.99 3.45 18.74
N ASP A 324 24.90 4.41 18.94
CA ASP A 324 24.57 5.75 19.47
C ASP A 324 24.26 6.75 18.33
N GLU A 325 24.61 6.41 17.08
CA GLU A 325 24.37 7.23 15.88
C GLU A 325 23.17 6.76 15.05
N LEU A 326 22.87 5.46 15.07
CA LEU A 326 21.83 4.82 14.26
C LEU A 326 20.94 3.95 15.13
N GLN A 327 19.64 3.96 14.82
CA GLN A 327 18.74 2.94 15.34
C GLN A 327 19.13 1.59 14.73
N GLN A 328 19.59 0.66 15.57
CA GLN A 328 20.00 -0.67 15.12
C GLN A 328 18.77 -1.45 14.59
N PRO A 329 18.80 -1.93 13.34
CA PRO A 329 17.72 -2.76 12.83
C PRO A 329 17.76 -4.15 13.47
N GLU A 330 16.60 -4.78 13.62
CA GLU A 330 16.55 -6.21 13.92
C GLU A 330 17.05 -6.97 12.68
N MET A 331 18.10 -7.76 12.84
CA MET A 331 18.72 -8.53 11.74
C MET A 331 18.40 -10.01 11.85
N PHE A 332 18.16 -10.64 10.70
CA PHE A 332 17.91 -12.07 10.57
C PHE A 332 18.82 -12.64 9.48
N TYR A 333 19.74 -13.51 9.88
CA TYR A 333 20.71 -14.17 8.99
C TYR A 333 20.71 -15.68 9.27
N PRO A 334 19.79 -16.44 8.66
CA PRO A 334 19.58 -17.85 8.99
C PRO A 334 20.78 -18.70 8.54
N CYS A 335 21.26 -19.56 9.44
CA CYS A 335 22.41 -20.43 9.21
C CYS A 335 22.12 -21.86 9.66
N ASP A 336 22.49 -22.85 8.87
CA ASP A 336 22.50 -24.24 9.25
C ASP A 336 23.79 -24.58 10.00
N GLU A 337 23.68 -25.33 11.08
CA GLU A 337 24.85 -25.88 11.77
C GLU A 337 25.25 -27.21 11.13
N ILE A 338 26.37 -27.21 10.42
CA ILE A 338 26.94 -28.41 9.80
C ILE A 338 28.02 -28.95 10.74
N VAL A 339 27.70 -30.02 11.44
CA VAL A 339 28.66 -30.74 12.27
C VAL A 339 29.32 -31.84 11.43
N ARG A 340 30.62 -31.69 11.16
CA ARG A 340 31.43 -32.71 10.48
C ARG A 340 32.50 -33.25 11.42
N ARG A 341 32.65 -34.58 11.44
CA ARG A 341 33.76 -35.23 12.16
C ARG A 341 34.91 -35.47 11.19
N THR A 342 36.03 -34.80 11.41
CA THR A 342 37.26 -35.00 10.64
C THR A 342 38.31 -35.62 11.56
N GLY A 343 38.48 -36.95 11.46
CA GLY A 343 39.32 -37.73 12.38
C GLY A 343 38.77 -37.77 13.81
N LYS A 344 39.60 -37.37 14.79
CA LYS A 344 39.19 -37.26 16.21
C LYS A 344 38.51 -35.92 16.56
N LYS A 345 38.49 -34.94 15.65
CA LYS A 345 37.95 -33.60 15.92
C LYS A 345 36.54 -33.46 15.33
N ILE A 346 35.62 -32.93 16.14
CA ILE A 346 34.31 -32.47 15.69
C ILE A 346 34.47 -31.00 15.30
N ILE A 347 34.12 -30.68 14.06
CA ILE A 347 34.13 -29.32 13.52
C ILE A 347 32.67 -28.95 13.28
N SER A 348 32.17 -27.96 14.02
CA SER A 348 30.89 -27.31 13.75
C SER A 348 31.14 -26.11 12.86
N GLU A 349 30.40 -26.00 11.76
CA GLU A 349 30.48 -24.92 10.80
C GLU A 349 29.08 -24.35 10.55
N ARG A 350 28.90 -23.04 10.74
CA ARG A 350 27.64 -22.36 10.44
C ARG A 350 27.63 -21.94 8.98
N ARG A 351 26.70 -22.48 8.19
CA ARG A 351 26.54 -22.16 6.77
C ARG A 351 25.24 -21.39 6.55
N PRO A 352 25.26 -20.20 5.94
CA PRO A 352 24.04 -19.45 5.69
C PRO A 352 23.11 -20.20 4.72
N VAL A 353 21.80 -20.18 5.01
CA VAL A 353 20.76 -20.77 4.14
C VAL A 353 20.75 -20.05 2.79
N ILE A 354 20.85 -18.72 2.81
CA ILE A 354 21.09 -17.89 1.62
C ILE A 354 22.39 -17.13 1.84
N ALA A 355 23.41 -17.50 1.06
CA ALA A 355 24.72 -16.86 1.16
C ALA A 355 24.64 -15.35 0.88
N ASP A 356 25.33 -14.57 1.71
CA ASP A 356 25.51 -13.12 1.60
C ASP A 356 24.21 -12.29 1.70
N VAL A 357 23.05 -12.88 1.94
CA VAL A 357 21.78 -12.15 2.06
C VAL A 357 21.37 -12.07 3.53
N VAL A 358 21.32 -10.83 4.03
CA VAL A 358 20.88 -10.52 5.40
C VAL A 358 19.53 -9.85 5.33
N PHE A 359 18.57 -10.37 6.08
CA PHE A 359 17.28 -9.73 6.26
C PHE A 359 17.34 -8.76 7.43
N PHE A 360 16.68 -7.62 7.32
CA PHE A 360 16.66 -6.62 8.38
C PHE A 360 15.30 -5.94 8.45
N HIS A 361 14.87 -5.61 9.67
CA HIS A 361 13.57 -5.03 9.96
C HIS A 361 13.75 -3.60 10.48
N CYS A 362 13.30 -2.62 9.69
CA CYS A 362 13.41 -1.20 10.01
C CYS A 362 12.33 -0.38 9.31
N ARG A 363 12.30 0.94 9.56
CA ARG A 363 11.46 1.85 8.76
C ARG A 363 12.16 2.19 7.46
N VAL A 364 11.40 2.50 6.41
CA VAL A 364 11.98 2.84 5.10
C VAL A 364 12.88 4.09 5.16
N THR A 365 12.54 5.03 6.06
CA THR A 365 13.30 6.27 6.29
C THR A 365 14.67 6.05 6.88
N ASP A 366 14.88 4.92 7.55
CA ASP A 366 16.11 4.62 8.29
C ASP A 366 17.16 3.98 7.36
N ILE A 367 16.72 3.44 6.21
CA ILE A 367 17.57 2.72 5.27
C ILE A 367 18.65 3.63 4.69
N PHE A 368 18.30 4.78 4.12
CA PHE A 368 19.31 5.63 3.48
C PHE A 368 20.39 6.13 4.47
N PRO A 369 20.04 6.73 5.64
CA PRO A 369 21.03 7.10 6.65
C PRO A 369 21.91 5.92 7.09
N MET A 370 21.32 4.73 7.24
CA MET A 370 22.04 3.51 7.58
C MET A 370 23.06 3.15 6.49
N PHE A 371 22.65 3.09 5.22
CA PHE A 371 23.53 2.73 4.10
C PHE A 371 24.61 3.77 3.79
N CYS A 372 24.46 5.03 4.21
CA CYS A 372 25.57 5.99 4.20
C CYS A 372 26.72 5.58 5.12
N LYS A 373 26.46 4.77 6.16
CA LYS A 373 27.45 4.33 7.17
C LYS A 373 27.94 2.90 6.98
N ILE A 374 27.17 2.07 6.27
CA ILE A 374 27.48 0.64 6.04
C ILE A 374 27.59 0.27 4.55
N GLY A 375 27.52 1.25 3.64
CA GLY A 375 27.52 1.02 2.20
C GLY A 375 28.80 0.37 1.66
N ASP A 376 29.89 0.43 2.42
CA ASP A 376 31.14 -0.30 2.20
C ASP A 376 31.03 -1.80 2.53
N LEU A 377 30.06 -2.21 3.34
CA LEU A 377 29.87 -3.59 3.80
C LEU A 377 28.74 -4.31 3.04
N ALA A 378 27.68 -3.60 2.67
CA ALA A 378 26.51 -4.17 2.03
C ALA A 378 25.81 -3.18 1.08
N TRP A 379 24.90 -3.69 0.25
CA TRP A 379 23.96 -2.88 -0.53
C TRP A 379 22.52 -3.40 -0.36
N CYS A 380 21.53 -2.50 -0.39
CA CYS A 380 20.11 -2.84 -0.21
C CYS A 380 19.44 -3.19 -1.53
N TYR A 381 18.55 -4.19 -1.53
CA TYR A 381 17.73 -4.48 -2.70
C TYR A 381 16.71 -3.37 -2.95
N THR A 382 16.53 -3.02 -4.23
CA THR A 382 15.57 -2.03 -4.72
C THR A 382 14.62 -2.67 -5.73
N THR A 383 13.45 -2.08 -5.96
CA THR A 383 12.42 -2.60 -6.88
C THR A 383 12.79 -2.43 -8.36
N GLY A 384 13.85 -1.67 -8.68
CA GLY A 384 14.36 -1.51 -10.02
C GLY A 384 15.89 -1.43 -10.07
N ALA A 385 16.45 -1.57 -11.27
CA ALA A 385 17.89 -1.62 -11.51
C ALA A 385 18.58 -0.24 -11.51
N THR A 386 17.82 0.85 -11.55
CA THR A 386 18.33 2.23 -11.61
C THR A 386 18.49 2.84 -10.21
N THR A 387 19.51 3.70 -10.08
CA THR A 387 19.72 4.53 -8.89
C THR A 387 18.51 5.42 -8.61
N GLY A 388 18.06 5.46 -7.35
CA GLY A 388 16.89 6.23 -6.92
C GLY A 388 15.55 5.50 -7.03
N THR A 389 15.56 4.20 -7.32
CA THR A 389 14.38 3.32 -7.21
C THR A 389 14.07 3.00 -5.74
N ALA A 390 12.80 2.68 -5.44
CA ALA A 390 12.36 2.43 -4.07
C ALA A 390 13.01 1.15 -3.50
N TYR A 391 13.25 1.13 -2.18
CA TYR A 391 13.71 -0.07 -1.49
C TYR A 391 12.66 -1.18 -1.57
N ALA A 392 13.11 -2.41 -1.81
CA ALA A 392 12.24 -3.57 -1.93
C ALA A 392 11.84 -4.08 -0.54
N SER A 393 10.64 -3.72 -0.06
CA SER A 393 10.07 -4.29 1.16
C SER A 393 9.55 -5.70 0.90
N ILE A 394 9.85 -6.63 1.80
CA ILE A 394 9.36 -8.00 1.78
C ILE A 394 7.98 -8.03 2.46
N PRO A 395 6.93 -8.54 1.80
CA PRO A 395 5.63 -8.71 2.43
C PRO A 395 5.70 -9.62 3.66
N GLU A 396 4.94 -9.29 4.71
CA GLU A 396 5.00 -10.02 5.98
C GLU A 396 4.62 -11.50 5.83
N ASN A 397 3.62 -11.80 4.98
CA ASN A 397 3.21 -13.17 4.67
C ASN A 397 4.32 -13.94 3.95
N ASP A 398 5.02 -13.30 3.02
CA ASP A 398 6.11 -13.94 2.27
C ASP A 398 7.31 -14.23 3.18
N PHE A 399 7.67 -13.27 4.05
CA PHE A 399 8.74 -13.47 5.02
C PHE A 399 8.39 -14.56 6.03
N ARG A 400 7.14 -14.61 6.51
CA ARG A 400 6.63 -15.67 7.38
C ARG A 400 6.69 -17.04 6.71
N ASN A 401 6.26 -17.14 5.46
CA ASN A 401 6.35 -18.38 4.68
C ASN A 401 7.81 -18.83 4.50
N PHE A 402 8.73 -17.89 4.29
CA PHE A 402 10.16 -18.18 4.25
C PHE A 402 10.67 -18.74 5.59
N GLN A 403 10.37 -18.10 6.72
CA GLN A 403 10.76 -18.59 8.06
C GLN A 403 10.21 -19.99 8.35
N LEU A 404 8.94 -20.24 8.02
CA LEU A 404 8.32 -21.56 8.13
C LEU A 404 9.04 -22.61 7.29
N ALA A 405 9.42 -22.27 6.06
CA ALA A 405 10.08 -23.20 5.15
C ALA A 405 11.50 -23.59 5.60
N ILE A 406 12.25 -22.65 6.22
CA ILE A 406 13.62 -22.92 6.69
C ILE A 406 13.67 -23.41 8.15
N GLY A 407 12.55 -23.38 8.87
CA GLY A 407 12.47 -23.80 10.27
C GLY A 407 13.25 -22.93 11.26
N GLN A 408 13.66 -21.73 10.84
CA GLN A 408 14.40 -20.76 11.66
C GLN A 408 13.57 -19.48 11.77
N PHE A 409 13.40 -19.00 12.99
CA PHE A 409 12.51 -17.88 13.30
C PHE A 409 13.30 -16.75 13.97
N THR A 410 12.78 -15.53 13.88
CA THR A 410 13.32 -14.38 14.61
C THR A 410 13.15 -14.60 16.13
N PRO A 411 13.94 -13.91 16.99
CA PRO A 411 13.98 -14.14 18.44
C PRO A 411 12.64 -14.02 19.19
N GLN A 412 11.59 -13.57 18.50
CA GLN A 412 10.22 -13.47 18.99
C GLN A 412 9.53 -14.84 19.12
N PHE A 413 10.15 -15.91 18.59
CA PHE A 413 9.67 -17.29 18.69
C PHE A 413 10.72 -18.18 19.37
N GLU A 414 10.35 -18.87 20.44
CA GLU A 414 11.15 -19.97 20.99
C GLU A 414 10.87 -21.25 20.21
N VAL A 415 11.94 -21.86 19.67
CA VAL A 415 11.86 -23.13 18.93
C VAL A 415 12.75 -24.13 19.62
N ALA A 416 12.17 -25.22 20.11
CA ALA A 416 12.90 -26.33 20.71
C ALA A 416 12.61 -27.64 19.96
N PRO A 417 13.48 -28.65 20.08
CA PRO A 417 13.22 -29.98 19.54
C PRO A 417 11.89 -30.57 20.04
N ILE A 418 11.31 -31.51 19.30
CA ILE A 418 10.13 -32.28 19.75
C ILE A 418 10.45 -32.90 21.12
N GLY A 419 9.65 -32.55 22.15
CA GLY A 419 9.85 -32.97 23.54
C GLY A 419 10.79 -32.09 24.38
N GLY A 420 11.43 -31.07 23.78
CA GLY A 420 12.29 -30.09 24.48
C GLY A 420 11.57 -28.82 24.93
N PHE A 421 10.31 -28.65 24.55
CA PHE A 421 9.46 -27.56 24.97
C PHE A 421 8.35 -28.09 25.88
N THR A 422 8.17 -27.47 27.05
CA THR A 422 7.03 -27.71 27.92
C THR A 422 6.16 -26.45 27.92
N PRO A 423 5.25 -26.31 26.94
CA PRO A 423 4.36 -25.16 26.89
C PRO A 423 3.57 -25.02 28.19
N LYS A 424 3.24 -23.79 28.59
CA LYS A 424 2.36 -23.47 29.71
C LYS A 424 1.00 -23.02 29.22
N GLU A 425 0.00 -23.14 30.09
CA GLU A 425 -1.30 -22.51 29.86
C GLU A 425 -1.11 -20.99 29.73
N GLY A 426 -1.75 -20.40 28.71
CA GLY A 426 -1.58 -19.00 28.32
C GLY A 426 -0.49 -18.73 27.29
N ASP A 427 0.38 -19.69 26.98
CA ASP A 427 1.40 -19.52 25.95
C ASP A 427 0.74 -19.46 24.56
N ARG A 428 1.22 -18.51 23.75
CA ARG A 428 0.81 -18.36 22.35
C ARG A 428 1.70 -19.23 21.47
N ILE A 429 1.10 -20.11 20.70
CA ILE A 429 1.80 -21.06 19.84
C ILE A 429 1.41 -20.88 18.37
N VAL A 430 2.32 -21.25 17.49
CA VAL A 430 2.10 -21.34 16.04
C VAL A 430 2.27 -22.78 15.60
N VAL A 431 1.30 -23.30 14.85
CA VAL A 431 1.39 -24.64 14.28
C VAL A 431 2.40 -24.63 13.12
N VAL A 432 3.54 -25.29 13.28
CA VAL A 432 4.64 -25.27 12.30
C VAL A 432 4.49 -26.35 11.21
N GLY A 433 3.59 -27.32 11.37
CA GLY A 433 3.35 -28.40 10.40
C GLY A 433 2.01 -29.12 10.56
N GLY A 434 1.73 -30.12 9.72
CA GLY A 434 0.48 -30.87 9.72
C GLY A 434 -0.60 -30.26 8.80
N MET A 435 -1.88 -30.45 9.15
CA MET A 435 -3.02 -30.05 8.30
C MET A 435 -3.35 -28.55 8.34
N ILE A 436 -2.82 -27.80 9.33
CA ILE A 436 -3.11 -26.37 9.51
C ILE A 436 -1.85 -25.57 9.88
N PRO A 437 -0.77 -25.63 9.05
CA PRO A 437 0.43 -24.86 9.30
C PRO A 437 0.13 -23.35 9.28
N GLY A 438 0.79 -22.59 10.14
CA GLY A 438 0.66 -21.14 10.27
C GLY A 438 -0.49 -20.66 11.17
N GLN A 439 -1.38 -21.55 11.64
CA GLN A 439 -2.42 -21.18 12.59
C GLN A 439 -1.83 -20.80 13.95
N THR A 440 -2.31 -19.69 14.52
CA THR A 440 -1.89 -19.20 15.83
C THR A 440 -2.99 -19.43 16.85
N GLY A 441 -2.65 -19.96 18.01
CA GLY A 441 -3.60 -20.19 19.10
C GLY A 441 -2.96 -20.08 20.47
N ASP A 442 -3.80 -19.95 21.48
CA ASP A 442 -3.37 -19.89 22.89
C ASP A 442 -3.61 -21.24 23.55
N ILE A 443 -2.68 -21.70 24.39
CA ILE A 443 -2.87 -22.93 25.16
C ILE A 443 -3.85 -22.62 26.29
N ALA A 444 -5.09 -23.06 26.11
CA ALA A 444 -6.18 -22.84 27.05
C ALA A 444 -6.11 -23.78 28.26
N LYS A 445 -5.60 -25.00 28.08
CA LYS A 445 -5.50 -26.00 29.16
C LYS A 445 -4.50 -27.10 28.86
N ILE A 446 -3.83 -27.63 29.89
CA ILE A 446 -2.97 -28.81 29.79
C ILE A 446 -3.52 -29.90 30.71
N GLU A 447 -3.91 -31.04 30.15
CA GLU A 447 -4.42 -32.19 30.90
C GLU A 447 -3.41 -33.33 30.81
N SER A 448 -2.99 -33.88 31.96
CA SER A 448 -2.19 -35.11 32.01
C SER A 448 -3.11 -36.24 32.42
N ASP A 449 -3.18 -37.30 31.60
CA ASP A 449 -3.81 -38.54 32.01
C ASP A 449 -2.74 -39.48 32.56
N HIS A 450 -3.12 -40.38 33.48
CA HIS A 450 -2.21 -41.31 34.19
C HIS A 450 -1.55 -42.38 33.29
N SER A 451 -1.46 -42.11 31.99
CA SER A 451 -0.91 -42.95 30.92
C SER A 451 -0.02 -42.14 29.97
N GLU A 452 1.04 -41.51 30.49
CA GLU A 452 2.15 -40.84 29.75
C GLU A 452 1.76 -39.80 28.67
N ASN A 453 0.48 -39.50 28.50
CA ASN A 453 -0.05 -38.62 27.47
C ASN A 453 -0.40 -37.25 28.07
N ILE A 454 0.18 -36.20 27.48
CA ILE A 454 -0.12 -34.81 27.79
C ILE A 454 -1.02 -34.26 26.69
N ILE A 455 -2.20 -33.78 27.05
CA ILE A 455 -3.18 -33.19 26.15
C ILE A 455 -3.09 -31.66 26.24
N TYR A 456 -2.75 -31.01 25.13
CA TYR A 456 -2.77 -29.55 25.00
C TYR A 456 -4.07 -29.10 24.34
N ARG A 457 -4.90 -28.34 25.06
CA ARG A 457 -6.11 -27.73 24.51
C ARG A 457 -5.77 -26.33 23.99
N ILE A 458 -5.90 -26.12 22.69
CA ILE A 458 -5.50 -24.87 22.02
C ILE A 458 -6.75 -24.13 21.57
N LYS A 459 -6.82 -22.82 21.84
CA LYS A 459 -7.89 -21.94 21.38
C LYS A 459 -7.39 -21.10 20.22
N PHE A 460 -7.97 -21.31 19.04
CA PHE A 460 -7.70 -20.49 17.86
C PHE A 460 -8.65 -19.28 17.83
N GLY A 461 -8.20 -18.16 17.24
CA GLY A 461 -8.95 -16.90 17.20
C GLY A 461 -10.24 -16.92 16.36
N THR A 462 -10.48 -17.99 15.60
CA THR A 462 -11.72 -18.19 14.84
C THR A 462 -12.76 -18.94 15.68
N GLN A 463 -14.02 -18.50 15.65
CA GLN A 463 -15.13 -18.91 16.56
C GLN A 463 -15.49 -20.41 16.61
N ASN A 464 -14.73 -21.30 15.95
CA ASN A 464 -14.93 -22.74 15.97
C ASN A 464 -13.76 -23.39 16.74
N GLY A 465 -14.00 -23.73 18.01
CA GLY A 465 -13.08 -24.56 18.78
C GLY A 465 -13.12 -26.00 18.26
N PHE A 466 -11.98 -26.54 17.84
CA PHE A 466 -11.84 -27.96 17.49
C PHE A 466 -11.10 -28.69 18.62
N LYS A 467 -11.54 -29.92 18.92
CA LYS A 467 -10.83 -30.86 19.81
C LYS A 467 -10.02 -31.82 18.93
N TRP A 468 -8.74 -31.98 19.20
CA TRP A 468 -7.88 -32.97 18.53
C TRP A 468 -7.39 -34.00 19.55
N ASP A 469 -7.65 -35.28 19.26
CA ASP A 469 -7.09 -36.43 19.98
C ASP A 469 -5.95 -37.04 19.13
N PHE A 470 -4.73 -37.19 19.68
CA PHE A 470 -3.67 -37.98 19.05
C PHE A 470 -3.70 -39.39 19.67
N GLY A 471 -4.10 -40.40 18.88
CA GLY A 471 -3.97 -41.80 19.26
C GLY A 471 -2.62 -42.35 18.77
N VAL A 472 -1.75 -42.75 19.70
CA VAL A 472 -0.55 -43.54 19.34
C VAL A 472 -0.97 -44.99 19.09
N ASP A 473 -0.43 -45.58 18.03
CA ASP A 473 -0.81 -46.88 17.48
C ASP A 473 -0.56 -48.04 18.45
N ALA A 474 -1.62 -48.81 18.74
CA ALA A 474 -1.62 -49.98 19.62
C ALA A 474 -0.78 -51.17 19.09
N ARG A 475 -0.16 -51.07 17.91
CA ARG A 475 0.69 -52.14 17.33
C ARG A 475 2.07 -52.30 17.99
N ILE A 476 2.45 -51.47 18.96
CA ILE A 476 3.77 -51.51 19.63
C ILE A 476 3.72 -51.84 21.13
N THR A 477 2.57 -52.24 21.69
CA THR A 477 2.48 -52.62 23.12
C THR A 477 1.63 -53.88 23.36
N ARG A 478 2.18 -54.83 24.13
CA ARG A 478 1.55 -56.09 24.55
C ARG A 478 0.83 -55.93 25.88
N ALA A 479 -0.33 -56.56 26.01
CA ALA A 479 -1.02 -56.74 27.28
C ALA A 479 -0.30 -57.78 28.15
N GLY A 480 -0.04 -57.43 29.42
CA GLY A 480 0.36 -58.37 30.47
C GLY A 480 -0.62 -58.31 31.62
N THR A 481 -1.44 -59.36 31.78
CA THR A 481 -2.36 -59.53 32.89
C THR A 481 -1.72 -60.30 34.05
N THR A 482 -1.92 -59.72 35.24
CA THR A 482 -2.10 -60.32 36.59
C THR A 482 -1.02 -61.21 37.21
N SER A 483 -0.46 -60.71 38.32
CA SER A 483 -0.57 -61.33 39.65
C SER A 483 -0.74 -60.23 40.68
#